data_AF-A0A6D2I6Q3-F1
#
_entry.id   AF-A0A6D2I6Q3-F1
#
_cell.length_a   1.000
_cell.length_b   1.000
_cell.length_c   1.000
_cell.angle_alpha   90.00
_cell.angle_beta   90.00
_cell.angle_gamma   90.00
#
_symmetry.space_group_name_H-M   'P 1'
#
loop_
_entity.id
_entity.type
_entity.pdbx_description
1 polymer ?
#
loop_
_entity_poly.entity_id
_entity_poly.type
_entity_poly.pdbx_seq_one_letter_code
_entity_poly.pdbx_strand_id
1 'polypeptide(L)'
;MIFVHGFIHGDPHPGNILVSPRGNNGFSLVLLDHGNCKTLDEGFRLDFCRLWEALILLDSKKIQELGKQFGVGKYAKFFPVIFTGRTSESKSGLGKGMSIQERQKLKQELKLLKLEDVTTFMGSLPPDFLTVLRTDGLIRSITLKLGAPQRVRLLAYAKSAVYGLGYNLVSEPDFVDKSITSRSLMLMSYLRLRLVLELVELFQGMKKLKHTIYTLYERIINGITKNVKVSSAL
;
A
#
# COMPACT_ATOMS: atom_id res chain seq x y z
N MET A 1 13.91 -8.07 -0.21
CA MET A 1 14.51 -8.29 -1.55
C MET A 1 14.42 -7.01 -2.38
N ILE A 2 13.27 -6.65 -2.95
CA ILE A 2 13.13 -5.48 -3.86
C ILE A 2 13.57 -4.17 -3.19
N PHE A 3 12.93 -3.80 -2.07
CA PHE A 3 13.14 -2.50 -1.44
C PHE A 3 14.55 -2.26 -0.89
N VAL A 4 15.25 -3.31 -0.49
CA VAL A 4 16.53 -3.19 0.24
C VAL A 4 17.70 -3.52 -0.64
N HIS A 5 17.62 -4.62 -1.40
CA HIS A 5 18.74 -5.15 -2.17
C HIS A 5 18.60 -4.89 -3.67
N GLY A 6 17.51 -4.24 -4.10
CA GLY A 6 17.24 -4.05 -5.53
C GLY A 6 17.07 -5.39 -6.26
N PHE A 7 16.67 -6.46 -5.57
CA PHE A 7 16.60 -7.80 -6.17
C PHE A 7 15.17 -8.31 -6.18
N ILE A 8 14.72 -8.87 -7.32
CA ILE A 8 13.39 -9.40 -7.52
C ILE A 8 13.46 -10.86 -7.99
N HIS A 9 12.64 -11.73 -7.39
CA HIS A 9 12.56 -13.14 -7.78
C HIS A 9 11.86 -13.35 -9.14
N GLY A 10 10.98 -12.41 -9.51
CA GLY A 10 10.23 -12.39 -10.77
C GLY A 10 9.07 -13.40 -10.87
N ASP A 11 9.17 -14.55 -10.21
CA ASP A 11 8.11 -15.57 -10.17
C ASP A 11 8.00 -16.31 -8.82
N PRO A 12 7.54 -15.63 -7.75
CA PRO A 12 7.39 -16.25 -6.44
C PRO A 12 6.10 -17.07 -6.35
N HIS A 13 5.86 -18.03 -7.25
CA HIS A 13 4.68 -18.90 -7.18
C HIS A 13 4.79 -19.92 -6.02
N PRO A 14 3.68 -20.52 -5.53
CA PRO A 14 3.73 -21.43 -4.38
C PRO A 14 4.73 -22.57 -4.49
N GLY A 15 4.92 -23.16 -5.69
CA GLY A 15 5.91 -24.21 -5.91
C GLY A 15 7.38 -23.80 -5.71
N ASN A 16 7.68 -22.50 -5.75
CA ASN A 16 9.03 -21.95 -5.57
C ASN A 16 9.28 -21.46 -4.14
N ILE A 17 8.33 -21.62 -3.23
CA ILE A 17 8.44 -21.16 -1.84
C ILE A 17 8.17 -22.33 -0.92
N LEU A 18 9.21 -22.81 -0.25
CA LEU A 18 9.08 -23.82 0.80
C LEU A 18 9.29 -23.19 2.17
N VAL A 19 8.65 -23.79 3.18
CA VAL A 19 8.86 -23.45 4.59
C VAL A 19 9.69 -24.57 5.22
N SER A 20 10.89 -24.23 5.65
CA SER A 20 11.74 -25.11 6.46
C SER A 20 11.50 -24.81 7.94
N PRO A 21 11.32 -25.82 8.81
CA PRO A 21 11.22 -25.60 10.26
C PRO A 21 12.55 -25.19 10.90
N ARG A 22 13.65 -25.18 10.14
CA ARG A 22 14.97 -24.74 10.61
C ARG A 22 15.14 -23.26 10.30
N GLY A 23 15.44 -22.43 11.30
CA GLY A 23 15.77 -21.01 11.11
C GLY A 23 15.79 -20.21 12.40
N ASN A 24 16.41 -19.03 12.37
CA ASN A 24 16.63 -18.18 13.56
C ASN A 24 15.33 -17.78 14.29
N ASN A 25 14.20 -17.78 13.60
CA ASN A 25 12.89 -17.44 14.16
C ASN A 25 11.91 -18.64 14.15
N GLY A 26 12.44 -19.87 14.22
CA GLY A 26 11.63 -21.11 14.21
C GLY A 26 11.19 -21.57 12.82
N PHE A 27 11.51 -20.83 11.77
CA PHE A 27 11.40 -21.27 10.37
C PHE A 27 12.33 -20.48 9.45
N SER A 28 12.56 -21.00 8.25
CA SER A 28 13.16 -20.29 7.12
C SER A 28 12.29 -20.45 5.88
N LEU A 29 12.25 -19.42 5.04
CA LEU A 29 11.70 -19.52 3.69
C LEU A 29 12.82 -19.95 2.76
N VAL A 30 12.59 -21.03 2.01
CA VAL A 30 13.49 -21.50 0.95
C VAL A 30 12.86 -21.09 -0.37
N LEU A 31 13.59 -20.27 -1.13
CA LEU A 31 13.20 -19.86 -2.48
C LEU A 31 13.90 -20.78 -3.47
N LEU A 32 13.12 -21.45 -4.30
CA LEU A 32 13.59 -22.30 -5.39
C LEU A 32 13.46 -21.56 -6.71
N ASP A 33 14.16 -22.06 -7.73
CA ASP A 33 14.13 -21.56 -9.10
C ASP A 33 14.41 -20.06 -9.23
N HIS A 34 15.67 -19.75 -9.51
CA HIS A 34 16.11 -18.38 -9.74
C HIS A 34 16.11 -17.96 -11.22
N GLY A 35 15.46 -18.73 -12.10
CA GLY A 35 15.48 -18.50 -13.55
C GLY A 35 14.84 -17.18 -14.00
N ASN A 36 13.92 -16.62 -13.22
CA ASN A 36 13.28 -15.33 -13.49
C ASN A 36 13.72 -14.21 -12.52
N CYS A 37 14.85 -14.39 -11.85
CA CYS A 37 15.40 -13.37 -10.96
C CYS A 37 16.00 -12.20 -11.73
N LYS A 38 15.91 -10.99 -11.16
CA LYS A 38 16.46 -9.78 -11.75
C LYS A 38 17.01 -8.84 -10.68
N THR A 39 18.07 -8.13 -11.03
CA THR A 39 18.59 -7.00 -10.26
C THR A 39 18.08 -5.70 -10.89
N LEU A 40 17.59 -4.82 -10.05
CA LEU A 40 17.05 -3.51 -10.37
C LEU A 40 18.16 -2.48 -10.21
N ASP A 41 18.13 -1.47 -11.07
CA ASP A 41 18.97 -0.29 -10.90
C ASP A 41 18.68 0.39 -9.54
N GLU A 42 19.72 0.99 -8.96
CA GLU A 42 19.63 1.61 -7.65
C GLU A 42 18.69 2.84 -7.64
N GLY A 43 18.71 3.63 -8.72
CA GLY A 43 17.78 4.73 -8.91
C GLY A 43 16.33 4.23 -8.96
N PHE A 44 16.08 3.17 -9.74
CA PHE A 44 14.76 2.54 -9.78
C PHE A 44 14.32 2.02 -8.40
N ARG A 45 15.21 1.35 -7.65
CA ARG A 45 14.92 0.85 -6.30
C ARG A 45 14.48 1.98 -5.38
N LEU A 46 15.23 3.10 -5.36
CA LEU A 46 14.95 4.24 -4.51
C LEU A 46 13.64 4.92 -4.89
N ASP A 47 13.38 5.13 -6.19
CA ASP A 47 12.13 5.70 -6.67
C ASP A 47 10.92 4.80 -6.35
N PHE A 48 11.10 3.48 -6.42
CA PHE A 48 10.07 2.55 -6.01
C PHE A 48 9.80 2.61 -4.49
N CYS A 49 10.84 2.78 -3.66
CA CYS A 49 10.66 2.99 -2.22
C CYS A 49 9.90 4.30 -1.93
N ARG A 50 10.26 5.40 -2.62
CA ARG A 50 9.57 6.70 -2.52
C ARG A 50 8.11 6.59 -2.96
N LEU A 51 7.84 5.80 -4.00
CA LEU A 51 6.47 5.54 -4.45
C LEU A 51 5.66 4.85 -3.35
N TRP A 52 6.21 3.82 -2.72
CA TRP A 52 5.52 3.16 -1.62
C TRP A 52 5.27 4.07 -0.42
N GLU A 53 6.23 4.92 -0.05
CA GLU A 53 6.01 5.93 0.99
C GLU A 53 4.85 6.87 0.62
N ALA A 54 4.86 7.41 -0.60
CA ALA A 54 3.82 8.31 -1.09
C ALA A 54 2.43 7.65 -1.16
N LEU A 55 2.35 6.38 -1.59
CA LEU A 55 1.10 5.61 -1.65
C LEU A 55 0.48 5.37 -0.27
N ILE A 56 1.33 5.14 0.74
CA ILE A 56 0.88 4.90 2.11
C ILE A 56 0.39 6.21 2.74
N LEU A 57 1.10 7.31 2.49
CA LEU A 57 0.77 8.67 2.95
C LEU A 57 -0.34 9.35 2.13
N LEU A 58 -0.76 8.77 1.01
CA LEU A 58 -1.69 9.37 0.04
C LEU A 58 -1.20 10.72 -0.52
N ASP A 59 0.12 10.88 -0.66
CA ASP A 59 0.73 12.08 -1.23
C ASP A 59 0.55 12.10 -2.76
N SER A 60 -0.55 12.69 -3.19
CA SER A 60 -0.92 12.77 -4.61
C SER A 60 0.08 13.56 -5.45
N LYS A 61 0.78 14.55 -4.87
CA LYS A 61 1.79 15.32 -5.61
C LYS A 61 3.01 14.44 -5.87
N LYS A 62 3.49 13.74 -4.84
CA LYS A 62 4.64 12.84 -4.96
C LYS A 62 4.35 11.65 -5.88
N ILE A 63 3.14 11.08 -5.81
CA ILE A 63 2.68 10.03 -6.72
C ILE A 63 2.72 10.53 -8.17
N GLN A 64 2.26 11.77 -8.43
CA GLN A 64 2.28 12.35 -9.77
C GLN A 64 3.70 12.60 -10.29
N GLU A 65 4.60 13.08 -9.43
CA GLU A 65 6.03 13.25 -9.76
C GLU A 65 6.69 11.93 -10.14
N LEU A 66 6.54 10.91 -9.29
CA LEU A 66 7.11 9.57 -9.52
C LEU A 66 6.48 8.90 -10.74
N GLY A 67 5.18 9.09 -10.97
CA GLY A 67 4.52 8.61 -12.18
C GLY A 67 5.09 9.23 -13.45
N LYS A 68 5.48 10.50 -13.43
CA LYS A 68 6.20 11.12 -14.56
C LYS A 68 7.59 10.49 -14.74
N GLN A 69 8.31 10.23 -13.64
CA GLN A 69 9.62 9.56 -13.68
C GLN A 69 9.53 8.13 -14.26
N PHE A 70 8.45 7.41 -13.95
CA PHE A 70 8.16 6.09 -14.52
C PHE A 70 7.48 6.15 -15.91
N GLY A 71 7.45 7.30 -16.59
CA GLY A 71 6.89 7.42 -17.95
C GLY A 71 5.36 7.39 -18.03
N VAL A 72 4.64 7.30 -16.91
CA VAL A 72 3.18 7.15 -16.84
C VAL A 72 2.48 8.31 -16.14
N GLY A 73 3.02 9.53 -16.27
CA GLY A 73 2.49 10.72 -15.58
C GLY A 73 0.98 10.94 -15.77
N LYS A 74 0.44 10.73 -16.98
CA LYS A 74 -1.01 10.83 -17.27
C LYS A 74 -1.85 9.85 -16.44
N TYR A 75 -1.29 8.69 -16.11
CA TYR A 75 -1.97 7.57 -15.48
C TYR A 75 -1.55 7.36 -14.01
N ALA A 76 -0.62 8.16 -13.49
CA ALA A 76 -0.09 8.05 -12.13
C ALA A 76 -1.16 8.05 -11.04
N LYS A 77 -2.29 8.75 -11.28
CA LYS A 77 -3.46 8.77 -10.39
C LYS A 77 -4.04 7.38 -10.10
N PHE A 78 -3.75 6.37 -10.92
CA PHE A 78 -4.22 4.99 -10.73
C PHE A 78 -3.27 4.14 -9.90
N PHE A 79 -2.03 4.58 -9.61
CA PHE A 79 -1.10 3.82 -8.77
C PHE A 79 -1.65 3.44 -7.39
N PRO A 80 -2.36 4.32 -6.65
CA PRO A 80 -3.03 3.95 -5.40
C PRO A 80 -3.95 2.74 -5.55
N VAL A 81 -4.74 2.71 -6.62
CA VAL A 81 -5.68 1.62 -6.89
C VAL A 81 -4.94 0.35 -7.25
N ILE A 82 -3.92 0.44 -8.10
CA ILE A 82 -3.11 -0.70 -8.56
C ILE A 82 -2.42 -1.40 -7.39
N PHE A 83 -1.73 -0.64 -6.53
CA PHE A 83 -0.88 -1.20 -5.47
C PHE A 83 -1.60 -1.41 -4.15
N THR A 84 -2.46 -0.47 -3.76
CA THR A 84 -3.07 -0.46 -2.41
C THR A 84 -4.56 -0.80 -2.42
N GLY A 85 -5.21 -0.83 -3.59
CA GLY A 85 -6.63 -1.14 -3.71
C GLY A 85 -7.57 -0.05 -3.21
N ARG A 86 -7.07 1.19 -3.07
CA ARG A 86 -7.86 2.37 -2.66
C ARG A 86 -7.48 3.59 -3.51
N THR A 87 -8.36 4.59 -3.59
CA THR A 87 -8.07 5.83 -4.33
C THR A 87 -7.22 6.81 -3.49
N SER A 88 -6.63 7.83 -4.13
CA SER A 88 -5.92 8.91 -3.41
C SER A 88 -6.82 9.68 -2.43
N GLU A 89 -8.11 9.78 -2.74
CA GLU A 89 -9.11 10.49 -1.94
C GLU A 89 -9.75 9.59 -0.87
N SER A 90 -9.29 8.34 -0.75
CA SER A 90 -9.93 7.35 0.11
C SER A 90 -9.88 7.79 1.57
N LYS A 91 -11.05 7.78 2.21
CA LYS A 91 -11.21 8.03 3.64
C LYS A 91 -11.17 6.74 4.46
N SER A 92 -10.83 5.60 3.85
CA SER A 92 -10.70 4.34 4.55
C SER A 92 -9.26 4.14 5.06
N GLY A 93 -9.15 3.45 6.20
CA GLY A 93 -7.85 3.02 6.75
C GLY A 93 -7.10 2.09 5.79
N LEU A 94 -5.77 2.02 5.94
CA LEU A 94 -4.93 1.22 5.06
C LEU A 94 -5.33 -0.27 5.10
N GLY A 95 -5.51 -0.88 3.94
CA GLY A 95 -5.93 -2.27 3.81
C GLY A 95 -7.41 -2.53 4.13
N LYS A 96 -8.21 -1.49 4.38
CA LYS A 96 -9.67 -1.58 4.39
C LYS A 96 -10.18 -1.39 2.96
N GLY A 97 -11.26 -2.08 2.62
CA GLY A 97 -11.88 -1.96 1.29
C GLY A 97 -12.39 -0.54 1.00
N MET A 98 -12.56 -0.24 -0.29
CA MET A 98 -13.21 1.00 -0.74
C MET A 98 -14.69 1.02 -0.32
N SER A 99 -15.21 2.22 -0.06
CA SER A 99 -16.66 2.39 0.11
C SER A 99 -17.40 2.09 -1.20
N ILE A 100 -18.71 1.80 -1.12
CA ILE A 100 -19.53 1.54 -2.31
C ILE A 100 -19.51 2.74 -3.26
N GLN A 101 -19.62 3.96 -2.73
CA GLN A 101 -19.60 5.21 -3.48
C GLN A 101 -18.23 5.44 -4.16
N GLU A 102 -17.14 5.23 -3.42
CA GLU A 102 -15.78 5.33 -3.97
C GLU A 102 -15.57 4.31 -5.11
N ARG A 103 -16.00 3.07 -4.92
CA ARG A 103 -15.91 2.02 -5.93
C ARG A 103 -16.74 2.36 -7.17
N GLN A 104 -17.92 2.96 -7.01
CA GLN A 104 -18.76 3.39 -8.12
C GLN A 104 -18.12 4.55 -8.91
N LYS A 105 -17.61 5.58 -8.23
CA LYS A 105 -16.86 6.69 -8.87
C LYS A 105 -15.66 6.16 -9.65
N LEU A 106 -14.85 5.30 -9.03
CA LEU A 106 -13.72 4.65 -9.70
C LEU A 106 -14.18 3.85 -10.92
N LYS A 107 -15.27 3.08 -10.82
CA LYS A 107 -15.81 2.32 -11.96
C LYS A 107 -16.24 3.24 -13.10
N GLN A 108 -16.80 4.41 -12.82
CA GLN A 108 -17.14 5.40 -13.84
C GLN A 108 -15.89 5.97 -14.50
N GLU A 109 -14.86 6.33 -13.73
CA GLU A 109 -13.59 6.81 -14.29
C GLU A 109 -12.89 5.76 -15.16
N LEU A 110 -12.88 4.50 -14.72
CA LEU A 110 -12.28 3.41 -15.49
C LEU A 110 -13.01 3.11 -16.79
N LYS A 111 -14.34 3.34 -16.86
CA LYS A 111 -15.11 3.21 -18.11
C LYS A 111 -14.71 4.22 -19.18
N LEU A 112 -14.11 5.35 -18.78
CA LEU A 112 -13.62 6.37 -19.71
C LEU A 112 -12.28 5.98 -20.34
N LEU A 113 -11.57 4.99 -19.77
CA LEU A 113 -10.31 4.51 -20.33
C LEU A 113 -10.56 3.63 -21.54
N LYS A 114 -9.87 3.92 -22.64
CA LYS A 114 -9.88 3.08 -23.85
C LYS A 114 -8.80 2.01 -23.75
N LEU A 115 -8.89 0.97 -24.59
CA LEU A 115 -7.82 -0.04 -24.71
C LEU A 115 -6.47 0.60 -25.06
N GLU A 116 -6.48 1.64 -25.90
CA GLU A 116 -5.29 2.43 -26.25
C GLU A 116 -4.62 3.07 -25.02
N ASP A 117 -5.40 3.53 -24.04
CA ASP A 117 -4.85 4.07 -22.78
C ASP A 117 -4.13 3.00 -21.97
N VAL A 118 -4.68 1.78 -21.94
CA VAL A 118 -4.07 0.64 -21.23
C VAL A 118 -2.78 0.22 -21.92
N THR A 119 -2.80 0.11 -23.25
CA THR A 119 -1.60 -0.21 -24.04
C THR A 119 -0.53 0.87 -23.87
N THR A 120 -0.91 2.14 -23.89
CA THR A 120 0.01 3.27 -23.66
C THR A 120 0.61 3.21 -22.26
N PHE A 121 -0.21 2.96 -21.23
CA PHE A 121 0.26 2.82 -19.86
C PHE A 121 1.29 1.67 -19.74
N MET A 122 0.95 0.49 -20.25
CA MET A 122 1.82 -0.69 -20.16
C MET A 122 3.11 -0.52 -20.98
N GLY A 123 3.03 0.10 -22.16
CA GLY A 123 4.16 0.34 -23.04
C GLY A 123 5.10 1.47 -22.58
N SER A 124 4.61 2.38 -21.74
CA SER A 124 5.41 3.51 -21.24
C SER A 124 6.17 3.19 -19.94
N LEU A 125 5.78 2.12 -19.23
CA LEU A 125 6.45 1.72 -17.99
C LEU A 125 7.85 1.16 -18.27
N PRO A 126 8.83 1.39 -17.38
CA PRO A 126 10.11 0.70 -17.44
C PRO A 126 9.91 -0.82 -17.43
N PRO A 127 10.70 -1.60 -18.21
CA PRO A 127 10.57 -3.06 -18.24
C PRO A 127 10.61 -3.72 -16.86
N ASP A 128 11.45 -3.20 -15.98
CA ASP A 128 11.63 -3.64 -14.59
C ASP A 128 10.35 -3.49 -13.77
N PHE A 129 9.57 -2.45 -14.05
CA PHE A 129 8.30 -2.18 -13.38
C PHE A 129 7.25 -3.25 -13.71
N LEU A 130 7.27 -3.81 -14.92
CA LEU A 130 6.37 -4.91 -15.30
C LEU A 130 6.66 -6.17 -14.47
N THR A 131 7.94 -6.50 -14.24
CA THR A 131 8.35 -7.60 -13.37
C THR A 131 7.89 -7.37 -11.93
N VAL A 132 7.98 -6.12 -11.45
CA VAL A 132 7.46 -5.72 -10.13
C VAL A 132 5.95 -5.91 -10.04
N LEU A 133 5.18 -5.47 -11.03
CA LEU A 133 3.72 -5.63 -11.06
C LEU A 133 3.31 -7.11 -11.07
N ARG A 134 3.98 -7.95 -11.86
CA ARG A 134 3.75 -9.39 -11.90
C ARG A 134 4.03 -10.03 -10.53
N THR A 135 5.20 -9.72 -9.96
CA THR A 135 5.62 -10.24 -8.66
C THR A 135 4.67 -9.81 -7.55
N ASP A 136 4.24 -8.55 -7.52
CA ASP A 136 3.26 -8.09 -6.52
C ASP A 136 1.91 -8.82 -6.68
N GLY A 137 1.46 -9.02 -7.92
CA GLY A 137 0.24 -9.77 -8.22
C GLY A 137 0.27 -11.19 -7.69
N LEU A 138 1.40 -11.90 -7.86
CA LEU A 138 1.61 -13.25 -7.34
C LEU A 138 1.64 -13.26 -5.80
N ILE A 139 2.42 -12.37 -5.18
CA ILE A 139 2.48 -12.24 -3.71
C ILE A 139 1.09 -11.92 -3.14
N ARG A 140 0.32 -11.04 -3.80
CA ARG A 140 -1.06 -10.74 -3.42
C ARG A 140 -1.93 -11.99 -3.44
N SER A 141 -1.87 -12.76 -4.50
CA SER A 141 -2.64 -13.99 -4.65
C SER A 141 -2.30 -15.01 -3.56
N ILE A 142 -1.00 -15.20 -3.27
CA ILE A 142 -0.52 -16.14 -2.26
C ILE A 142 -0.96 -15.71 -0.87
N THR A 143 -0.73 -14.45 -0.49
CA THR A 143 -1.12 -13.93 0.82
C THR A 143 -2.63 -14.01 1.05
N LEU A 144 -3.43 -13.75 0.02
CA LEU A 144 -4.89 -13.94 0.08
C LEU A 144 -5.27 -15.40 0.29
N LYS A 145 -4.65 -16.35 -0.43
CA LYS A 145 -4.92 -17.79 -0.27
C LYS A 145 -4.51 -18.32 1.11
N LEU A 146 -3.48 -17.73 1.71
CA LEU A 146 -3.04 -18.04 3.08
C LEU A 146 -3.89 -17.36 4.17
N GLY A 147 -4.91 -16.59 3.81
CA GLY A 147 -5.78 -15.89 4.76
C GLY A 147 -5.16 -14.66 5.43
N ALA A 148 -4.01 -14.18 4.93
CA ALA A 148 -3.36 -13.01 5.49
C ALA A 148 -4.12 -11.72 5.10
N PRO A 149 -4.44 -10.83 6.06
CA PRO A 149 -5.09 -9.57 5.75
C PRO A 149 -4.24 -8.68 4.85
N GLN A 150 -4.87 -7.99 3.89
CA GLN A 150 -4.19 -7.07 2.99
C GLN A 150 -3.33 -6.02 3.72
N ARG A 151 -3.80 -5.53 4.88
CA ARG A 151 -3.08 -4.57 5.73
C ARG A 151 -1.70 -5.07 6.13
N VAL A 152 -1.53 -6.37 6.43
CA VAL A 152 -0.24 -6.95 6.84
C VAL A 152 0.79 -6.80 5.71
N ARG A 153 0.41 -7.16 4.47
CA ARG A 153 1.28 -7.01 3.29
C ARG A 153 1.65 -5.54 3.05
N LEU A 154 0.66 -4.64 3.07
CA LEU A 154 0.90 -3.21 2.83
C LEU A 154 1.82 -2.59 3.89
N LEU A 155 1.65 -2.95 5.18
CA LEU A 155 2.54 -2.50 6.24
C LEU A 155 3.95 -3.09 6.13
N ALA A 156 4.08 -4.35 5.72
CA ALA A 156 5.37 -4.97 5.48
C ALA A 156 6.13 -4.27 4.34
N TYR A 157 5.42 -3.90 3.28
CA TYR A 157 5.99 -3.14 2.16
C TYR A 157 6.36 -1.72 2.59
N ALA A 158 5.48 -1.03 3.32
CA ALA A 158 5.76 0.30 3.86
C ALA A 158 7.02 0.30 4.75
N LYS A 159 7.12 -0.68 5.66
CA LYS A 159 8.31 -0.87 6.52
C LYS A 159 9.56 -1.09 5.67
N SER A 160 9.47 -1.98 4.69
CA SER A 160 10.61 -2.34 3.84
C SER A 160 11.04 -1.19 2.93
N ALA A 161 10.10 -0.38 2.43
CA ALA A 161 10.38 0.80 1.62
C ALA A 161 11.08 1.88 2.43
N VAL A 162 10.57 2.21 3.62
CA VAL A 162 11.22 3.20 4.53
C VAL A 162 12.62 2.72 4.93
N TYR A 163 12.77 1.44 5.25
CA TYR A 163 14.09 0.86 5.52
C TYR A 163 14.98 0.92 4.27
N GLY A 164 14.44 0.64 3.09
CA GLY A 164 15.15 0.72 1.81
C GLY A 164 15.69 2.11 1.51
N LEU A 165 14.96 3.17 1.84
CA LEU A 165 15.37 4.57 1.58
C LEU A 165 16.62 4.99 2.34
N GLY A 166 16.84 4.48 3.55
CA GLY A 166 18.06 4.78 4.30
C GLY A 166 19.18 3.76 4.06
N TYR A 167 18.92 2.68 3.31
CA TYR A 167 19.86 1.57 3.19
C TYR A 167 20.92 1.91 2.13
N ASN A 168 22.16 2.04 2.58
CA ASN A 168 23.32 2.28 1.71
C ASN A 168 23.94 0.94 1.26
N LEU A 169 23.85 0.65 -0.04
CA LEU A 169 24.47 -0.55 -0.63
C LEU A 169 26.02 -0.53 -0.61
N VAL A 170 26.64 0.66 -0.51
CA VAL A 170 28.11 0.87 -0.62
C VAL A 170 28.78 1.00 0.75
N SER A 171 28.32 0.26 1.76
CA SER A 171 28.99 0.30 3.06
C SER A 171 30.21 -0.64 3.03
N GLU A 172 31.39 -0.09 2.74
CA GLU A 172 32.67 -0.74 3.06
C GLU A 172 32.76 -1.07 4.57
N PRO A 173 33.58 -2.06 4.99
CA PRO A 173 33.50 -2.69 6.31
C PRO A 173 33.84 -1.80 7.52
N ASP A 174 34.33 -0.57 7.32
CA ASP A 174 35.02 0.19 8.36
C ASP A 174 34.16 1.20 9.16
N PHE A 175 32.82 1.09 9.18
CA PHE A 175 32.01 2.11 9.87
C PHE A 175 30.80 1.56 10.64
N VAL A 176 31.06 0.89 11.76
CA VAL A 176 30.05 0.37 12.71
C VAL A 176 29.13 1.48 13.25
N ASP A 177 29.67 2.68 13.51
CA ASP A 177 28.98 3.77 14.19
C ASP A 177 27.89 4.45 13.32
N LYS A 178 28.15 4.60 12.01
CA LYS A 178 27.14 5.08 11.03
C LYS A 178 26.04 4.06 10.76
N SER A 179 26.31 2.76 10.94
CA SER A 179 25.31 1.71 10.74
C SER A 179 24.23 1.71 11.83
N ILE A 180 24.59 2.08 13.07
CA ILE A 180 23.66 2.11 14.21
C ILE A 180 22.78 3.36 14.12
N THR A 181 23.37 4.52 13.83
CA THR A 181 22.62 5.77 13.67
C THR A 181 21.64 5.70 12.50
N SER A 182 22.06 5.16 11.34
CA SER A 182 21.14 4.91 10.20
C SER A 182 20.01 3.94 10.54
N ARG A 183 20.28 2.83 11.25
CA ARG A 183 19.23 1.90 11.71
C ARG A 183 18.23 2.58 12.65
N SER A 184 18.70 3.40 13.58
CA SER A 184 17.83 4.14 14.50
C SER A 184 16.96 5.15 13.77
N LEU A 185 17.51 5.87 12.80
CA LEU A 185 16.79 6.83 11.96
C LEU A 185 15.70 6.13 11.13
N MET A 186 16.00 4.99 10.52
CA MET A 186 15.00 4.20 9.78
C MET A 186 13.87 3.72 10.67
N LEU A 187 14.21 3.24 11.87
CA LEU A 187 13.21 2.80 12.84
C LEU A 187 12.32 3.98 13.24
N MET A 188 12.90 5.15 13.51
CA MET A 188 12.14 6.38 13.81
C MET A 188 11.25 6.82 12.65
N SER A 189 11.74 6.78 11.41
CA SER A 189 10.95 7.08 10.22
C SER A 189 9.76 6.11 10.07
N TYR A 190 9.98 4.82 10.32
CA TYR A 190 8.90 3.83 10.28
C TYR A 190 7.90 4.02 11.44
N LEU A 191 8.38 4.29 12.66
CA LEU A 191 7.52 4.58 13.81
C LEU A 191 6.68 5.84 13.57
N ARG A 192 7.27 6.89 13.00
CA ARG A 192 6.56 8.10 12.57
C ARG A 192 5.48 7.76 11.54
N LEU A 193 5.82 7.00 10.48
CA LEU A 193 4.84 6.58 9.48
C LEU A 193 3.69 5.79 10.11
N ARG A 194 4.01 4.86 11.02
CA ARG A 194 3.02 4.06 11.73
C ARG A 194 2.13 4.92 12.63
N LEU A 195 2.70 5.88 13.35
CA LEU A 195 1.97 6.81 14.20
C LEU A 195 1.01 7.67 13.36
N VAL A 196 1.46 8.17 12.19
CA VAL A 196 0.58 8.90 11.25
C VAL A 196 -0.59 8.03 10.81
N LEU A 197 -0.36 6.77 10.45
CA LEU A 197 -1.43 5.85 10.04
C LEU A 197 -2.44 5.61 11.17
N GLU A 198 -1.97 5.32 12.38
CA GLU A 198 -2.86 5.08 13.53
C GLU A 198 -3.65 6.34 13.91
N LEU A 199 -3.04 7.53 13.86
CA LEU A 199 -3.75 8.80 14.08
C LEU A 199 -4.83 9.03 13.01
N VAL A 200 -4.52 8.81 11.73
CA VAL A 200 -5.49 8.94 10.63
C VAL A 200 -6.68 7.99 10.86
N GLU A 201 -6.43 6.76 11.27
CA GLU A 201 -7.49 5.79 11.59
C GLU A 201 -8.32 6.23 12.82
N LEU A 202 -7.68 6.77 13.86
CA LEU A 202 -8.35 7.29 15.04
C LEU A 202 -9.26 8.48 14.70
N PHE A 203 -8.77 9.45 13.93
CA PHE A 203 -9.56 10.59 13.45
C PHE A 203 -10.76 10.15 12.60
N GLN A 204 -10.59 9.14 11.75
CA GLN A 204 -11.70 8.55 11.00
C GLN A 204 -12.72 7.87 11.93
N GLY A 205 -12.24 7.14 12.94
CA GLY A 205 -13.09 6.52 13.98
C GLY A 205 -13.93 7.54 14.73
N MET A 206 -13.32 8.65 15.16
CA MET A 206 -14.02 9.75 15.84
C MET A 206 -15.11 10.38 14.96
N LYS A 207 -14.83 10.61 13.67
CA LYS A 207 -15.82 11.14 12.72
C LYS A 207 -17.02 10.20 12.57
N LYS A 208 -16.76 8.88 12.48
CA LYS A 208 -17.82 7.87 12.41
C LYS A 208 -18.65 7.83 13.69
N LEU A 209 -18.02 7.89 14.86
CA LEU A 209 -18.70 7.93 16.16
C LEU A 209 -19.61 9.16 16.28
N LYS A 210 -19.11 10.34 15.91
CA LYS A 210 -19.90 11.58 15.89
C LYS A 210 -21.14 11.42 15.01
N HIS A 211 -20.98 10.92 13.78
CA HIS A 211 -22.11 10.68 12.89
C HIS A 211 -23.14 9.71 13.48
N THR A 212 -22.71 8.61 14.11
CA THR A 212 -23.62 7.65 14.77
C THR A 212 -24.42 8.31 15.89
N ILE A 213 -23.77 9.14 16.72
CA ILE A 213 -24.43 9.87 17.82
C ILE A 213 -25.49 10.83 17.26
N TYR A 214 -25.17 11.62 16.22
CA TYR A 214 -26.13 12.51 15.58
C TYR A 214 -27.33 11.75 15.01
N THR A 215 -27.10 10.63 14.31
CA THR A 215 -28.20 9.82 13.79
C THR A 215 -29.07 9.19 14.89
N LEU A 216 -28.48 8.82 16.02
CA LEU A 216 -29.22 8.31 17.17
C LEU A 216 -30.08 9.41 17.81
N TYR A 217 -29.50 10.60 17.99
CA TYR A 217 -30.19 11.77 18.51
C TYR A 217 -31.38 12.19 17.62
N GLU A 218 -31.16 12.31 16.31
CA GLU A 218 -32.20 12.53 15.30
C GLU A 218 -33.34 11.49 15.40
N ARG A 219 -32.99 10.21 15.55
CA ARG A 219 -33.97 9.13 15.65
C ARG A 219 -34.77 9.19 16.94
N ILE A 220 -34.16 9.57 18.05
CA ILE A 220 -34.83 9.78 19.34
C ILE A 220 -35.81 10.96 19.25
N ILE A 221 -35.37 12.12 18.72
CA ILE A 221 -36.25 13.29 18.54
C ILE A 221 -37.41 12.99 17.59
N ASN A 222 -37.16 12.34 16.46
CA ASN A 222 -38.19 11.96 15.51
C ASN A 222 -39.17 10.92 16.10
N GLY A 223 -38.70 10.06 17.01
CA GLY A 223 -39.55 9.13 17.78
C GLY A 223 -40.45 9.85 18.78
N ILE A 224 -39.91 10.81 19.53
CA ILE A 224 -40.66 11.62 20.51
C ILE A 224 -41.73 12.46 19.80
N THR A 225 -41.38 13.14 18.72
CA THR A 225 -42.32 13.97 17.94
C THR A 225 -43.43 13.17 17.26
N LYS A 226 -43.16 11.92 16.83
CA LYS A 226 -44.21 11.00 16.36
C LYS A 226 -45.17 10.59 17.48
N ASN A 227 -44.67 10.26 18.68
CA ASN A 227 -45.52 9.86 19.80
C ASN A 227 -46.39 11.02 20.32
N VAL A 228 -45.87 12.25 20.31
CA VAL A 228 -46.64 13.46 20.70
C VAL A 228 -47.80 13.72 19.72
N LYS A 229 -47.60 13.54 18.40
CA LYS A 229 -48.67 13.69 17.39
C LYS A 229 -49.78 12.64 17.49
N VAL A 230 -49.47 11.43 17.97
CA VAL A 230 -50.47 10.37 18.17
C VAL A 230 -51.30 10.62 19.43
N SER A 231 -50.71 11.20 20.47
CA SER A 231 -51.42 11.52 21.72
C SER A 231 -52.31 12.77 21.63
N SER A 232 -52.11 13.65 20.64
CA SER A 232 -52.93 14.86 20.43
C SER A 232 -54.09 14.66 19.43
N ALA A 233 -54.26 13.45 18.89
CA ALA A 233 -55.29 13.08 17.93
C ALA A 233 -56.32 12.09 18.49
N LEU A 234 -56.26 11.82 19.80
CA LEU A 234 -57.25 11.12 20.62
C LEU A 234 -57.92 12.14 21.53
#